data_AF-A0A8X6KFP7-F1
#
_entry.id   AF-A0A8X6KFP7-F1
#
_cell.length_a   1.000
_cell.length_b   1.000
_cell.length_c   1.000
_cell.angle_alpha   90.00
_cell.angle_beta   90.00
_cell.angle_gamma   90.00
#
_symmetry.space_group_name_H-M   'P 1'
#
loop_
_entity.id
_entity.type
_entity.pdbx_description
1 polymer ?
#
loop_
_entity_poly.entity_id
_entity_poly.type
_entity_poly.pdbx_seq_one_letter_code
_entity_poly.pdbx_strand_id
1 'polypeptide(L)' 'MQVYDSRYPDRKIPKHQMFARKYCILCEQDSPCNNMHDTRRRRLTWTVNVKERVLQSFEDNPNTSTLVIAQQLGVCQSCG' A
#
# COMPACT_ATOMS: atom_id res chain seq x y z
N MET A 1 -22.79 -5.03 28.36
CA MET A 1 -22.10 -5.79 27.28
C MET A 1 -22.98 -6.92 26.74
N GLN A 2 -23.71 -7.66 27.59
CA GLN A 2 -24.64 -8.74 27.19
C GLN A 2 -25.65 -8.41 26.07
N VAL A 3 -26.27 -7.22 26.05
CA VAL A 3 -27.30 -6.86 25.04
C VAL A 3 -26.70 -6.68 23.64
N TYR A 4 -25.44 -6.24 23.55
CA TYR A 4 -24.75 -6.07 22.27
C TYR A 4 -24.36 -7.43 21.70
N ASP A 5 -23.82 -8.31 22.56
CA ASP A 5 -23.39 -9.66 22.20
C ASP A 5 -24.58 -10.53 21.78
N SER A 6 -25.73 -10.40 22.46
CA SER A 6 -26.96 -11.11 22.08
C SER A 6 -27.54 -10.65 20.74
N ARG A 7 -27.34 -9.37 20.39
CA ARG A 7 -27.84 -8.80 19.13
C ARG A 7 -26.89 -9.04 17.95
N TYR A 8 -25.61 -9.25 18.21
CA TYR A 8 -24.58 -9.45 17.18
C TYR A 8 -23.57 -10.55 17.57
N PRO A 9 -24.01 -11.82 17.66
CA PRO A 9 -23.20 -12.91 18.20
C PRO A 9 -21.91 -13.18 17.41
N ASP A 10 -21.92 -12.95 16.09
CA ASP A 10 -20.77 -13.24 15.22
C ASP A 10 -19.80 -12.06 15.05
N ARG A 11 -20.11 -10.90 15.64
CA ARG A 11 -19.26 -9.72 15.48
C ARG A 11 -18.11 -9.77 16.48
N LYS A 12 -16.89 -9.83 15.96
CA LYS A 12 -15.68 -9.68 16.76
C LYS A 12 -15.66 -8.29 17.38
N ILE A 13 -15.80 -8.23 18.71
CA ILE A 13 -15.71 -7.00 19.47
C ILE A 13 -14.29 -6.44 19.30
N PRO A 14 -14.12 -5.21 18.79
CA PRO A 14 -12.80 -4.61 18.71
C PRO A 14 -12.17 -4.52 20.10
N LYS A 15 -10.87 -4.79 20.20
CA LYS A 15 -10.14 -4.69 21.48
C LYS A 15 -10.38 -3.32 22.10
N HIS A 16 -10.65 -3.26 23.42
CA HIS A 16 -10.90 -2.02 24.16
C HIS A 16 -9.87 -0.90 23.85
N GLN A 17 -8.61 -1.28 23.65
CA GLN A 17 -7.51 -0.38 23.27
C GLN A 17 -7.77 0.39 21.96
N MET A 18 -8.51 -0.19 21.01
CA MET A 18 -8.88 0.49 19.76
C MET A 18 -9.87 1.64 20.00
N PHE A 19 -10.80 1.47 20.94
CA PHE A 19 -11.75 2.52 21.29
C PHE A 19 -11.06 3.66 22.02
N ALA A 20 -10.19 3.35 22.99
CA ALA A 20 -9.39 4.36 23.68
C ALA A 20 -8.52 5.18 22.71
N ARG A 21 -7.85 4.50 21.78
CA ARG A 21 -7.03 5.18 20.76
C ARG A 21 -7.86 6.09 19.84
N LYS A 22 -9.02 5.62 19.39
CA LYS A 22 -9.94 6.44 18.57
C LYS A 22 -10.46 7.65 19.36
N TYR A 23 -10.78 7.46 20.63
CA TYR A 23 -11.25 8.53 21.51
C TYR A 23 -10.17 9.62 21.68
N CYS A 24 -8.93 9.25 22.00
CA CYS A 24 -7.83 10.22 22.10
C CYS A 24 -7.62 10.98 20.77
N ILE A 25 -7.59 10.27 19.64
CA ILE A 25 -7.46 10.90 18.31
C ILE A 25 -8.59 11.91 18.05
N LEU A 26 -9.83 11.56 18.39
CA LEU A 26 -11.00 12.44 18.20
C LEU A 26 -11.01 13.64 19.14
N CYS A 27 -10.47 13.50 20.36
CA CYS A 27 -10.38 14.60 21.31
C CYS A 27 -9.21 15.55 21.03
N GLU A 28 -8.11 15.03 20.48
CA GLU A 28 -6.90 15.80 20.21
C GLU A 28 -6.89 16.43 18.80
N GLN A 29 -7.74 15.95 17.88
CA GLN A 29 -7.80 16.43 16.51
C GLN A 29 -9.24 16.77 16.13
N ASP A 30 -9.49 18.02 15.70
CA ASP A 30 -10.80 18.50 15.20
C ASP A 30 -11.28 17.79 13.93
N SER A 31 -10.49 16.86 13.39
CA SER A 31 -10.82 16.06 12.23
C SER A 31 -10.43 14.61 12.52
N PRO A 32 -11.35 13.63 12.44
CA PRO A 32 -10.98 12.23 12.53
C PRO A 32 -9.99 11.95 11.41
N CYS A 33 -8.72 11.74 11.79
CA CYS A 33 -7.64 11.44 10.87
C CYS A 33 -8.14 10.52 9.76
N ASN A 34 -8.08 11.02 8.52
CA ASN A 34 -7.93 10.21 7.32
C ASN A 34 -6.62 9.43 7.47
N ASN A 35 -6.63 8.41 8.31
CA ASN A 35 -5.64 7.36 8.31
C ASN A 35 -5.90 6.56 7.03
N MET A 36 -5.55 7.16 5.90
CA MET A 36 -5.21 6.42 4.70
C MET A 36 -4.07 5.51 5.15
N HIS A 37 -4.44 4.29 5.53
CA HIS A 37 -3.50 3.21 5.61
C HIS A 37 -2.97 3.02 4.19
N ASP A 38 -1.95 3.80 3.83
CA ASP A 38 -1.13 3.54 2.66
C ASP A 38 -0.31 2.29 2.98
N THR A 39 -1.01 1.16 3.04
CA THR A 39 -0.46 -0.19 3.01
C THR A 39 -0.01 -0.53 1.60
N ARG A 40 0.43 0.47 0.82
CA ARG A 40 1.11 0.21 -0.44
C ARG A 40 2.36 -0.57 -0.12
N ARG A 41 2.37 -1.81 -0.62
CA ARG A 41 3.58 -2.55 -0.99
C ARG A 41 4.63 -1.54 -1.43
N ARG A 42 5.80 -1.52 -0.78
CA ARG A 42 6.92 -0.61 -1.13
C ARG A 42 7.07 -0.63 -2.64
N ARG A 43 6.65 0.46 -3.28
CA ARG A 43 6.85 0.62 -4.72
C ARG A 43 8.35 0.72 -4.89
N LEU A 44 8.93 -0.12 -5.75
CA LEU A 44 10.28 0.13 -6.24
C LEU A 44 10.29 1.57 -6.72
N THR A 45 11.09 2.40 -6.08
CA THR A 45 11.26 3.79 -6.44
C THR A 45 11.89 3.79 -7.83
N TRP A 46 11.07 4.03 -8.84
CA TRP A 46 11.51 4.28 -10.21
C TRP A 46 12.34 5.55 -10.20
N THR A 47 13.65 5.41 -10.03
CA THR A 47 14.59 6.53 -10.10
C THR A 47 14.63 7.08 -11.52
N VAL A 48 14.97 8.36 -11.65
CA VAL A 48 15.09 9.03 -12.96
C VAL A 48 16.01 8.23 -13.90
N ASN A 49 17.12 7.72 -13.36
CA ASN A 49 18.06 6.86 -14.09
C ASN A 49 17.42 5.59 -14.66
N VAL A 50 16.58 4.88 -13.88
CA VAL A 50 15.91 3.67 -14.37
C VAL A 50 14.94 4.01 -15.51
N LYS A 51 14.26 5.16 -15.45
CA LYS A 51 13.37 5.61 -16.53
C LYS A 51 14.15 5.94 -17.80
N GLU A 52 15.25 6.67 -17.68
CA GLU A 52 16.12 7.00 -18.81
C GLU A 52 16.66 5.73 -19.48
N ARG A 53 17.11 4.74 -18.70
CA ARG A 53 17.59 3.47 -19.25
C ARG A 53 16.51 2.66 -19.97
N VAL A 54 15.26 2.69 -19.50
CA VAL A 54 14.13 2.08 -20.22
C VAL A 54 13.89 2.78 -21.55
N LEU A 55 13.86 4.12 -21.55
CA LEU A 55 13.64 4.90 -22.76
C LEU A 55 14.74 4.65 -23.79
N GLN A 56 16.02 4.67 -23.36
CA GLN A 56 17.15 4.36 -24.23
C GLN A 56 17.04 2.95 -24.84
N SER A 57 16.60 1.95 -24.06
CA SER A 57 16.43 0.58 -24.56
C SER A 57 15.38 0.47 -25.69
N PHE A 58 14.33 1.31 -25.64
CA PHE A 58 13.33 1.39 -26.71
C PHE A 58 13.80 2.22 -27.90
N GLU A 59 14.61 3.25 -27.67
CA GLU A 59 15.23 4.01 -28.76
C GLU A 59 16.22 3.15 -29.56
N ASP A 60 17.03 2.36 -28.86
CA ASP A 60 18.04 1.49 -29.47
C ASP A 60 17.40 0.32 -30.24
N ASN A 61 16.30 -0.24 -29.71
CA ASN A 61 15.55 -1.29 -30.39
C ASN A 61 14.05 -1.25 -30.04
N PRO A 62 13.21 -0.62 -30.89
CA PRO A 62 11.80 -0.37 -30.58
C PRO A 62 10.94 -1.65 -30.57
N ASN A 63 11.42 -2.73 -31.19
CA ASN A 63 10.71 -4.01 -31.24
C ASN A 63 10.99 -4.90 -30.01
N THR A 64 11.78 -4.40 -29.04
CA THR A 64 12.12 -5.15 -27.84
C THR A 64 10.93 -5.26 -26.90
N SER A 65 10.69 -6.45 -26.35
CA SER A 65 9.65 -6.66 -25.35
C SER A 65 9.97 -5.93 -24.04
N THR A 66 8.96 -5.32 -23.43
CA THR A 66 9.03 -4.71 -22.08
C THR A 66 9.56 -5.68 -21.03
N LEU A 67 9.28 -6.99 -21.16
CA LEU A 67 9.73 -8.02 -20.24
C LEU A 67 11.25 -8.22 -20.32
N VAL A 68 11.82 -8.17 -21.51
CA VAL A 68 13.27 -8.28 -21.73
C VAL A 68 13.99 -7.09 -21.10
N ILE A 69 13.47 -5.87 -21.30
CA ILE A 69 14.03 -4.65 -20.71
C ILE A 69 13.92 -4.71 -19.17
N ALA A 70 12.79 -5.16 -18.63
CA ALA A 70 12.60 -5.29 -17.19
C ALA A 70 13.54 -6.33 -16.55
N GLN A 71 13.87 -7.42 -17.25
CA GLN A 71 14.88 -8.40 -16.82
C GLN A 71 16.29 -7.79 -16.85
N GLN A 72 16.66 -7.12 -17.94
CA GLN A 72 17.96 -6.46 -18.10
C GLN A 72 18.22 -5.39 -17.02
N LEU A 73 17.18 -4.66 -16.64
CA LEU A 73 17.26 -3.61 -15.63
C LEU A 73 17.05 -4.12 -14.20
N GLY A 74 16.80 -5.42 -14.00
CA GLY A 74 16.53 -6.00 -12.69
C GLY A 74 15.25 -5.44 -12.03
N VAL A 75 14.31 -4.92 -12.83
CA VAL A 75 13.03 -4.34 -12.38
C VAL A 75 11.93 -5.41 -12.31
N CYS A 76 12.14 -6.57 -12.95
CA CYS A 76 11.28 -7.74 -12.79
C CYS A 76 11.30 -8.24 -11.35
N GLN A 77 10.23 -7.95 -10.61
CA GLN A 77 9.88 -8.72 -9.42
C GLN A 77 9.21 -10.01 -9.87
N SER A 78 9.92 -11.13 -9.77
CA SER A 78 9.27 -12.43 -9.71
C SER A 78 8.25 -12.42 -8.57
N CYS A 79 7.13 -13.11 -8.82
CA CYS A 79 6.07 -13.37 -7.87
C CYS A 79 6.62 -13.75 -6.50
N GLY A 80 6.21 -13.00 -5.48
CA GLY A 80 6.38 -13.27 -4.07
C GLY A 80 5.19 -12.66 -3.34
#